data_AF-A0A4P5VFC8-F1
#
_entry.id   AF-A0A4P5VFC8-F1
#
_cell.length_a   1.000
_cell.length_b   1.000
_cell.length_c   1.000
_cell.angle_alpha   90.00
_cell.angle_beta   90.00
_cell.angle_gamma   90.00
#
_symmetry.space_group_name_H-M   'P 1'
#
loop_
_entity.id
_entity.type
_entity.pdbx_description
1 polymer ?
#
loop_
_entity_poly.entity_id
_entity_poly.type
_entity_poly.pdbx_seq_one_letter_code
_entity_poly.pdbx_strand_id
1 'polypeptide(L)'
;MDPVSLAQGDNRIDSPHLDAINLMLRDLRTRHDDIRHRAAFRGCTTELLTLQQELMDYLLQKKDNLLGVNSARPQELAGPTIGSGP
;
A
#
# COMPACT_ATOMS: atom_id res chain seq x y z
N MET A 1 17.64 3.65 38.16
CA MET A 1 17.56 2.26 37.64
C MET A 1 16.21 2.16 36.97
N ASP A 2 16.13 2.72 35.77
CA ASP A 2 14.91 2.85 34.97
C ASP A 2 14.55 1.48 34.37
N PRO A 3 13.29 1.02 34.45
CA PRO A 3 12.87 -0.16 33.71
C PRO A 3 12.88 0.20 32.23
N VAL A 4 13.83 -0.39 31.49
CA VAL A 4 13.91 -0.28 30.04
C VAL A 4 12.55 -0.62 29.45
N SER A 5 11.96 0.34 28.75
CA SER A 5 10.68 0.17 28.08
C SER A 5 10.79 -0.97 27.08
N LEU A 6 10.22 -2.12 27.44
CA LEU A 6 9.87 -3.21 26.53
C LEU A 6 8.70 -2.77 25.64
N ALA A 7 8.87 -1.67 24.91
CA ALA A 7 8.11 -1.38 23.72
C ALA A 7 8.69 -2.21 22.56
N GLN A 8 8.74 -3.54 22.75
CA GLN A 8 8.71 -4.44 21.62
C GLN A 8 7.32 -4.29 21.04
N GLY A 9 7.22 -3.44 20.02
CA GLY A 9 6.05 -3.32 19.16
C GLY A 9 5.73 -4.69 18.59
N ASP A 10 4.87 -5.40 19.28
CA ASP A 10 4.13 -6.56 18.82
C ASP A 10 3.12 -6.06 17.77
N ASN A 11 3.62 -5.75 16.58
CA ASN A 11 2.80 -5.64 15.38
C ASN A 11 3.63 -5.91 14.12
N ARG A 12 4.47 -6.94 14.20
CA ARG A 12 4.86 -7.62 12.98
C ARG A 12 3.62 -8.33 12.49
N ILE A 13 2.88 -7.68 11.59
CA ILE A 13 2.00 -8.39 10.67
C ILE A 13 2.92 -9.20 9.74
N ASP A 14 3.61 -10.20 10.28
CA ASP A 14 4.35 -11.23 9.54
C ASP A 14 3.31 -12.17 8.93
N SER A 15 2.41 -11.60 8.13
CA SER A 15 1.51 -12.37 7.30
C SER A 15 2.32 -12.79 6.07
N PRO A 16 2.38 -14.09 5.73
CA PRO A 16 2.96 -14.55 4.47
C PRO A 16 2.43 -13.79 3.25
N HIS A 17 1.21 -13.26 3.37
CA HIS A 17 0.57 -12.42 2.36
C HIS A 17 1.20 -11.02 2.25
N LEU A 18 1.60 -10.39 3.36
CA LEU A 18 2.31 -9.12 3.36
C LEU A 18 3.72 -9.28 2.78
N ASP A 19 4.42 -10.35 3.16
CA ASP A 19 5.73 -10.68 2.63
C ASP A 19 5.69 -10.93 1.11
N ALA A 20 4.68 -11.66 0.65
CA ALA A 20 4.45 -11.86 -0.78
C ALA A 20 4.24 -10.52 -1.51
N ILE A 21 3.44 -9.60 -0.96
CA ILE A 21 3.24 -8.27 -1.56
C ILE A 21 4.54 -7.47 -1.60
N ASN A 22 5.32 -7.48 -0.53
CA ASN A 22 6.61 -6.79 -0.48
C ASN A 22 7.60 -7.36 -1.50
N LEU A 23 7.62 -8.68 -1.69
CA LEU A 23 8.42 -9.34 -2.71
C LEU A 23 7.98 -8.92 -4.12
N MET A 24 6.67 -8.98 -4.41
CA MET A 24 6.12 -8.58 -5.71
C MET A 24 6.42 -7.10 -6.04
N LEU A 25 6.31 -6.21 -5.06
CA LEU A 25 6.66 -4.79 -5.21
C LEU A 25 8.15 -4.59 -5.53
N ARG A 26 9.02 -5.37 -4.88
CA ARG A 26 10.45 -5.36 -5.16
C ARG A 26 10.73 -5.83 -6.58
N ASP A 27 10.16 -6.96 -7.00
CA ASP A 27 10.36 -7.53 -8.34
C ASP A 27 9.91 -6.58 -9.45
N LEU A 28 8.77 -5.91 -9.26
CA LEU A 28 8.29 -4.89 -10.22
C LEU A 28 9.24 -3.69 -10.32
N ARG A 29 9.89 -3.29 -9.22
CA ARG A 29 10.87 -2.20 -9.20
C ARG A 29 12.22 -2.64 -9.76
N THR A 30 12.64 -3.88 -9.50
CA THR A 30 13.96 -4.37 -9.84
C THR A 30 13.95 -5.28 -11.06
N ARG A 31 14.21 -4.64 -12.21
CA ARG A 31 14.86 -5.21 -13.38
C ARG A 31 14.14 -6.37 -14.06
N HIS A 32 13.14 -6.01 -14.86
CA HIS A 32 12.73 -6.81 -16.00
C HIS A 32 13.45 -6.35 -17.28
N ASP A 33 14.79 -6.36 -17.29
CA ASP A 33 15.60 -5.87 -18.43
C ASP A 33 15.21 -6.57 -19.74
N ASP A 34 15.01 -7.88 -19.71
CA ASP A 34 14.56 -8.65 -20.87
C ASP A 34 13.16 -8.25 -21.36
N ILE A 35 12.22 -7.97 -20.44
CA ILE A 35 10.85 -7.54 -20.81
C ILE A 35 10.91 -6.11 -21.35
N ARG A 36 11.69 -5.21 -20.74
CA ARG A 36 11.89 -3.84 -21.22
C ARG A 36 12.52 -3.82 -22.61
N HIS A 37 13.54 -4.62 -22.85
CA HIS A 37 14.14 -4.76 -24.18
C HIS A 37 13.14 -5.28 -25.20
N ARG A 38 12.35 -6.31 -24.87
CA ARG A 38 11.30 -6.80 -25.77
C ARG A 38 10.24 -5.74 -26.04
N ALA A 39 9.81 -4.99 -25.02
CA ALA A 39 8.82 -3.93 -25.19
C ALA A 39 9.36 -2.77 -26.05
N ALA A 40 10.61 -2.36 -25.84
CA ALA A 40 11.27 -1.37 -26.68
C ALA A 40 11.39 -1.84 -28.14
N PHE A 41 11.77 -3.11 -28.35
CA PHE A 41 11.84 -3.71 -29.68
C PHE A 41 10.48 -3.77 -30.38
N ARG A 42 9.41 -4.02 -29.63
CA ARG A 42 8.03 -4.06 -30.14
C ARG A 42 7.35 -2.69 -30.21
N GLY A 43 8.00 -1.64 -29.69
CA GLY A 43 7.43 -0.29 -29.62
C GLY A 43 6.35 -0.11 -28.55
N CYS A 44 6.22 -1.02 -27.57
CA CYS A 44 5.20 -0.99 -26.53
C CYS A 44 5.75 -0.62 -25.13
N THR A 45 6.83 0.15 -25.08
CA THR A 45 7.46 0.58 -23.82
C THR A 45 6.50 1.37 -22.94
N THR A 46 5.68 2.24 -23.52
CA THR A 46 4.72 3.08 -22.78
C THR A 46 3.68 2.22 -22.08
N GLU A 47 3.10 1.26 -22.79
CA GLU A 47 2.09 0.33 -22.29
C GLU A 47 2.66 -0.53 -21.17
N LEU A 48 3.91 -0.99 -21.31
CA LEU A 48 4.60 -1.72 -20.26
C LEU A 48 4.76 -0.88 -18.99
N LEU A 49 5.20 0.37 -19.13
CA LEU A 49 5.40 1.27 -17.98
C LEU A 49 4.08 1.64 -17.30
N THR A 50 3.02 1.90 -18.08
CA THR A 50 1.67 2.16 -17.56
C THR A 50 1.17 0.96 -16.76
N LEU A 51 1.24 -0.25 -17.33
CA LEU A 51 0.81 -1.47 -16.65
C LEU A 51 1.62 -1.73 -15.37
N GLN A 52 2.94 -1.49 -15.41
CA GLN A 52 3.79 -1.62 -14.24
C GLN A 52 3.36 -0.67 -13.12
N GLN A 53 3.05 0.59 -13.46
CA GLN A 53 2.61 1.59 -12.50
C GLN A 53 1.25 1.21 -11.89
N GLU A 54 0.28 0.83 -12.70
CA GLU A 54 -1.04 0.38 -12.23
C GLU A 54 -0.94 -0.80 -11.26
N LEU A 55 -0.06 -1.77 -11.57
CA LEU A 55 0.14 -2.94 -10.72
C LEU A 55 0.85 -2.58 -9.40
N MET A 56 1.80 -1.64 -9.43
CA MET A 56 2.44 -1.12 -8.23
C MET A 56 1.43 -0.42 -7.32
N ASP A 57 0.57 0.43 -7.89
CA ASP A 57 -0.46 1.16 -7.13
C ASP A 57 -1.47 0.20 -6.49
N TYR A 58 -1.91 -0.82 -7.23
CA TYR A 58 -2.76 -1.88 -6.70
C TYR A 58 -2.13 -2.61 -5.51
N LEU A 59 -0.85 -3.00 -5.63
CA LEU A 59 -0.14 -3.72 -4.57
C LEU A 59 0.09 -2.84 -3.33
N LEU A 60 0.38 -1.55 -3.51
CA LEU A 60 0.50 -0.59 -2.40
C LEU A 60 -0.83 -0.41 -1.67
N GLN A 61 -1.92 -0.21 -2.41
CA GLN A 61 -3.26 -0.11 -1.82
C GLN A 61 -3.62 -1.39 -1.05
N LYS A 62 -3.33 -2.56 -1.62
CA LYS A 62 -3.56 -3.85 -0.97
C LYS A 62 -2.74 -4.00 0.31
N LYS A 63 -1.49 -3.57 0.30
CA LYS A 63 -0.61 -3.53 1.48
C LYS A 63 -1.21 -2.65 2.57
N ASP A 64 -1.66 -1.45 2.23
CA ASP A 64 -2.19 -0.49 3.20
C ASP A 64 -3.50 -0.98 3.83
N ASN A 65 -4.34 -1.67 3.07
CA ASN A 65 -5.54 -2.34 3.57
C ASN A 65 -5.21 -3.47 4.55
N LEU A 66 -4.18 -4.26 4.28
CA LEU A 66 -3.73 -5.33 5.18
C LEU A 66 -3.11 -4.81 6.47
N LEU A 67 -2.43 -3.65 6.40
CA LEU A 67 -1.85 -2.98 7.56
C LEU A 67 -2.89 -2.17 8.36
N GLY A 68 -4.15 -2.13 7.93
CA GLY A 68 -5.21 -1.36 8.59
C GLY A 68 -5.04 0.16 8.50
N VAL A 69 -4.14 0.65 7.64
CA VAL A 69 -3.82 2.09 7.50
C VAL A 69 -5.02 2.89 6.97
N ASN A 70 -5.98 2.21 6.31
CA ASN A 70 -7.22 2.82 5.81
C ASN A 70 -8.43 2.73 6.76
N SER A 71 -8.30 2.17 7.97
CA SER A 71 -9.42 2.05 8.93
C SER A 71 -9.51 3.20 9.94
N ALA A 72 -8.62 4.20 9.88
CA ALA A 72 -8.63 5.34 10.79
C ALA A 72 -8.77 6.68 10.03
N ARG A 73 -9.95 6.93 9.44
CA ARG A 73 -10.48 8.31 9.39
C ARG A 73 -11.60 8.39 10.41
N PRO A 74 -11.40 9.09 11.55
CA PRO A 74 -12.51 9.54 12.37
C PRO A 74 -13.34 10.50 11.50
N GLN A 75 -14.49 10.04 11.01
CA GLN A 75 -15.56 10.96 10.63
C GLN A 75 -16.27 11.36 11.92
N GLU A 76 -15.69 12.33 12.63
CA GLU A 76 -16.35 12.98 13.74
C GLU A 76 -17.06 14.24 13.23
N LEU A 77 -18.37 14.27 13.50
CA LEU A 77 -19.22 15.43 13.77
C LEU A 77 -19.64 16.39 12.64
N ALA A 78 -20.84 16.15 12.12
CA ALA A 78 -21.96 17.08 12.30
C ALA A 78 -23.28 16.43 11.86
N GLY A 79 -24.01 15.83 12.81
CA GLY A 79 -25.43 15.51 12.64
C GLY A 79 -26.28 16.79 12.75
N PRO A 80 -27.53 16.79 12.24
CA PRO A 80 -28.37 17.97 12.16
C PRO A 80 -29.07 18.24 13.50
N THR A 81 -28.77 19.37 14.16
CA THR A 81 -29.58 19.83 15.30
C THR A 81 -30.78 20.61 14.78
N ILE A 82 -31.91 19.91 14.70
CA ILE A 82 -33.24 20.50 14.63
C ILE A 82 -33.58 21.11 16.00
N GLY A 83 -33.95 22.39 15.99
CA GLY A 83 -34.94 22.98 16.90
C GLY A 83 -34.48 23.47 18.28
N SER A 84 -34.62 24.79 18.51
CA SER A 84 -35.39 25.32 19.64
C SER A 84 -35.54 26.84 19.53
N GLY A 85 -36.75 27.34 19.79
CA GLY A 85 -37.12 28.76 19.88
C GLY A 85 -36.52 29.46 21.10
N PRO A 86 -37.10 30.55 21.61
CA PRO A 86 -38.53 30.91 21.64
C PRO A 86 -39.00 31.90 20.57
#